data_AF-A0A2H0SJ62-F1
#
_entry.id   AF-A0A2H0SJ62-F1
#
_cell.length_a   1.000
_cell.length_b   1.000
_cell.length_c   1.000
_cell.angle_alpha   90.00
_cell.angle_beta   90.00
_cell.angle_gamma   90.00
#
_symmetry.space_group_name_H-M   'P 1'
#
loop_
_entity.id
_entity.type
_entity.pdbx_description
1 polymer ?
#
loop_
_entity_poly.entity_id
_entity_poly.type
_entity_poly.pdbx_seq_one_letter_code
_entity_poly.pdbx_strand_id
1 'polypeptide(L)'
;MSALYLFQLGFGVQQPAGIVVSDDLMAMVVKILFVAAAAIYAVFALVMVRQIHVMRHTLFTSLSGVVRILGYVQLVLAGAVLIGFITLL
;
A
#
# COMPACT_ATOMS: atom_id res chain seq x y z
N MET A 1 -4.80 50.10 19.53
CA MET A 1 -5.13 48.73 19.09
C MET A 1 -6.65 48.56 19.06
N SER A 2 -7.38 49.17 18.10
CA SER A 2 -8.83 49.28 18.35
C SER A 2 -9.79 49.47 17.16
N ALA A 3 -9.36 49.78 15.93
CA ALA A 3 -10.32 49.91 14.81
C ALA A 3 -10.31 48.71 13.85
N LEU A 4 -9.12 48.19 13.51
CA LEU A 4 -8.96 47.05 12.61
C LEU A 4 -9.49 45.72 13.18
N TYR A 5 -9.33 45.49 14.49
CA TYR A 5 -9.85 44.29 15.16
C TYR A 5 -11.39 44.28 15.24
N LEU A 6 -12.02 45.44 15.43
CA LEU A 6 -13.49 45.54 15.46
C LEU A 6 -14.11 45.35 14.07
N PHE A 7 -13.42 45.78 13.01
CA PHE A 7 -13.86 45.52 11.64
C PHE A 7 -13.79 44.02 11.27
N GLN A 8 -12.78 43.31 11.77
CA GLN A 8 -12.66 41.85 11.59
C GLN A 8 -13.73 41.03 12.33
N LEU A 9 -14.26 41.55 13.46
CA LEU A 9 -15.32 40.89 14.21
C LEU A 9 -16.73 41.15 13.64
N GLY A 10 -16.92 42.28 12.92
CA GLY A 10 -18.19 42.62 12.26
C GLY A 10 -18.39 41.92 10.91
N PHE A 11 -17.29 41.64 10.20
CA PHE A 11 -17.28 40.81 9.00
C PHE A 11 -16.72 39.44 9.37
N GLY A 12 -17.58 38.60 9.95
CA GLY A 12 -17.31 37.18 10.08
C GLY A 12 -17.07 36.60 8.69
N VAL A 13 -15.81 36.58 8.27
CA VAL A 13 -15.36 35.78 7.13
C VAL A 13 -15.64 34.35 7.55
N GLN A 14 -16.81 33.83 7.15
CA GLN A 14 -17.05 32.40 7.15
C GLN A 14 -15.92 31.81 6.30
N GLN A 15 -14.94 31.21 6.95
CA GLN A 15 -14.01 30.34 6.25
C GLN A 15 -14.88 29.31 5.54
N PRO A 16 -14.70 29.09 4.23
CA PRO A 16 -15.44 28.04 3.56
C PRO A 16 -15.21 26.76 4.36
N ALA A 17 -16.27 26.02 4.63
CA ALA A 17 -16.22 24.70 5.24
C ALA A 17 -15.50 23.75 4.27
N GLY A 18 -14.20 23.94 4.11
CA GLY A 18 -13.31 23.01 3.46
C GLY A 18 -13.30 21.75 4.32
N ILE A 19 -13.32 20.59 3.67
CA ILE A 19 -13.16 19.32 4.35
C ILE A 19 -11.79 19.37 5.02
N VAL A 20 -11.78 19.61 6.34
CA VAL A 20 -10.59 19.46 7.17
C VAL A 20 -10.38 17.96 7.31
N VAL A 21 -9.70 17.36 6.34
CA VAL A 21 -9.22 15.99 6.46
C VAL A 21 -8.22 16.00 7.60
N SER A 22 -8.59 15.40 8.73
CA SER A 22 -7.66 15.19 9.83
C SER A 22 -6.52 14.29 9.35
N ASP A 23 -5.28 14.65 9.71
CA ASP A 23 -4.09 13.87 9.35
C ASP A 23 -4.23 12.39 9.77
N ASP A 24 -4.93 12.13 10.87
CA ASP A 24 -5.26 10.79 11.35
C ASP A 24 -6.15 9.98 10.40
N LEU A 25 -7.16 10.62 9.78
CA LEU A 25 -8.04 9.96 8.83
C LEU A 25 -7.27 9.64 7.54
N MET A 26 -6.44 10.56 7.06
CA MET A 26 -5.61 10.33 5.89
C MET A 26 -4.60 9.20 6.15
N ALA A 27 -3.94 9.20 7.31
CA ALA A 27 -3.04 8.13 7.71
C ALA A 27 -3.74 6.76 7.75
N MET A 28 -4.94 6.68 8.34
CA MET A 28 -5.71 5.44 8.41
C MET A 28 -6.06 4.88 7.02
N VAL A 29 -6.54 5.75 6.11
CA VAL A 29 -6.89 5.33 4.74
C VAL A 29 -5.67 4.81 3.99
N VAL A 30 -4.54 5.51 4.12
CA VAL A 30 -3.26 5.08 3.50
C VAL A 30 -2.83 3.71 4.04
N LYS A 31 -2.94 3.48 5.35
CA LYS A 31 -2.60 2.17 5.95
C LYS A 31 -3.43 1.04 5.35
N ILE A 32 -4.75 1.22 5.26
CA ILE A 32 -5.66 0.22 4.70
C ILE A 32 -5.32 -0.07 3.24
N LEU A 33 -5.04 0.96 2.43
CA LEU A 33 -4.65 0.80 1.04
C LEU A 33 -3.35 0.01 0.89
N PHE A 34 -2.34 0.28 1.72
CA PHE A 34 -1.08 -0.47 1.69
C PHE A 34 -1.24 -1.93 2.08
N VAL A 35 -2.00 -2.23 3.13
CA VAL A 35 -2.29 -3.61 3.54
C VAL A 35 -3.06 -4.35 2.45
N ALA A 36 -4.07 -3.72 1.84
CA ALA A 36 -4.83 -4.31 0.74
C ALA A 36 -3.95 -4.58 -0.49
N ALA A 37 -3.11 -3.63 -0.88
CA ALA A 37 -2.17 -3.81 -1.99
C ALA A 37 -1.17 -4.95 -1.73
N ALA A 38 -0.62 -5.02 -0.51
CA ALA A 38 0.29 -6.09 -0.11
C ALA A 38 -0.40 -7.46 -0.13
N ALA A 39 -1.65 -7.55 0.31
CA ALA A 39 -2.42 -8.80 0.29
C ALA A 39 -2.67 -9.28 -1.14
N ILE A 40 -3.08 -8.37 -2.04
CA ILE A 40 -3.26 -8.69 -3.47
C ILE A 40 -1.93 -9.14 -4.09
N TYR A 41 -0.83 -8.47 -3.76
CA TYR A 41 0.50 -8.83 -4.24
C TYR A 41 0.94 -10.22 -3.76
N ALA A 42 0.67 -10.58 -2.50
CA ALA A 42 0.97 -11.91 -1.98
C ALA A 42 0.20 -13.02 -2.72
N VAL A 43 -1.09 -12.78 -3.03
CA VAL A 43 -1.90 -13.70 -3.86
C VAL A 43 -1.30 -13.82 -5.27
N PHE A 44 -0.91 -12.70 -5.89
CA PHE A 44 -0.25 -12.70 -7.19
C PHE A 44 1.06 -13.52 -7.18
N ALA A 45 1.89 -13.35 -6.15
CA ALA A 45 3.13 -14.11 -5.99
C ALA A 45 2.87 -15.62 -5.89
N LEU A 46 1.84 -16.05 -5.16
CA LEU A 46 1.41 -17.46 -5.10
C LEU A 46 1.01 -18.00 -6.47
N VAL A 47 0.23 -17.24 -7.23
CA VAL A 47 -0.19 -17.62 -8.58
C VAL A 47 1.03 -17.76 -9.50
N MET A 48 1.97 -16.82 -9.44
CA MET A 48 3.23 -16.86 -10.19
C MET A 48 4.03 -18.14 -9.91
N VAL A 49 4.23 -18.49 -8.64
CA VAL A 49 4.95 -19.73 -8.28
C VAL A 49 4.23 -20.98 -8.81
N ARG A 50 2.89 -21.01 -8.74
CA ARG A 50 2.10 -22.10 -9.31
C ARG A 50 2.27 -22.18 -10.83
N GLN A 51 2.27 -21.05 -11.52
CA GLN A 51 2.48 -21.00 -12.97
C GLN A 51 3.86 -21.50 -13.37
N ILE A 52 4.92 -21.11 -12.64
CA ILE A 52 6.28 -21.62 -12.86
C ILE A 52 6.31 -23.14 -12.68
N HIS A 53 5.61 -23.68 -11.68
CA HIS A 53 5.54 -25.12 -11.46
C HIS A 53 4.78 -25.86 -12.57
N VAL A 54 3.70 -25.29 -13.10
CA VAL A 54 2.93 -25.91 -14.19
C VAL A 54 3.69 -25.83 -15.53
N MET A 55 4.44 -24.74 -15.77
CA MET A 55 5.25 -24.53 -16.99
C MET A 55 6.56 -25.31 -17.02
N ARG A 56 6.86 -26.12 -16.00
CA ARG A 56 8.09 -26.94 -15.92
C ARG A 56 8.29 -27.89 -17.12
N HIS A 57 7.21 -28.26 -17.80
CA HIS A 57 7.25 -29.21 -18.93
C HIS A 57 7.46 -28.54 -20.29
N THR A 58 7.32 -27.21 -20.37
CA THR A 58 7.50 -26.43 -21.61
C THR A 58 8.85 -25.72 -21.67
N LEU A 59 9.46 -25.41 -20.53
CA LEU A 59 10.78 -24.80 -20.45
C LEU A 59 11.87 -25.88 -20.21
N PHE A 60 12.32 -26.52 -21.29
CA PHE A 60 13.46 -27.45 -21.33
C PHE A 60 14.83 -26.72 -21.20
N THR A 61 14.95 -25.72 -20.34
CA THR A 61 16.17 -24.90 -20.23
C THR A 61 16.71 -24.86 -18.80
N SER A 62 18.03 -24.82 -18.65
CA SER A 62 18.75 -24.71 -17.36
C SER A 62 18.33 -23.51 -16.50
N LEU A 63 17.63 -22.54 -17.10
CA LEU A 63 17.07 -21.36 -16.44
C LEU A 63 15.83 -21.67 -15.57
N SER A 64 15.13 -22.79 -15.83
CA SER A 64 13.94 -23.21 -15.08
C SER A 64 14.21 -23.35 -13.57
N GLY A 65 15.37 -23.90 -13.20
CA GLY A 65 15.77 -24.04 -11.79
C GLY A 65 15.99 -22.70 -11.10
N VAL A 66 16.66 -21.76 -11.78
CA VAL A 66 16.96 -20.42 -11.24
C VAL A 66 15.68 -19.59 -11.07
N VAL A 67 14.81 -19.60 -12.08
CA VAL A 67 13.51 -18.91 -12.03
C VAL A 67 12.63 -19.44 -10.90
N ARG A 68 12.72 -20.75 -10.61
CA ARG A 68 11.99 -21.36 -9.49
C ARG A 68 12.50 -20.92 -8.13
N ILE A 69 13.82 -20.87 -7.93
CA ILE A 69 14.43 -20.37 -6.68
C ILE A 69 14.04 -18.91 -6.48
N LEU A 70 14.17 -18.09 -7.53
CA LEU A 70 13.75 -16.69 -7.49
C LEU A 70 12.26 -16.55 -7.16
N GLY A 71 11.39 -17.39 -7.74
CA GLY A 71 9.96 -17.41 -7.42
C GLY A 71 9.67 -17.71 -5.95
N TYR A 72 10.39 -18.66 -5.33
CA TYR A 72 10.23 -18.94 -3.90
C TYR A 72 10.79 -17.81 -3.02
N VAL A 73 11.94 -17.25 -3.36
CA VAL A 73 12.52 -16.09 -2.66
C VAL A 73 11.56 -14.89 -2.73
N GLN A 74 11.02 -14.61 -3.92
CA GLN A 74 10.02 -13.57 -4.15
C GLN A 74 8.78 -13.79 -3.26
N LEU A 75 8.32 -15.04 -3.14
CA LEU A 75 7.15 -15.39 -2.32
C LEU A 75 7.40 -15.18 -0.82
N VAL A 76 8.59 -15.56 -0.34
CA VAL A 76 9.00 -15.32 1.05
C VAL A 76 9.08 -13.82 1.32
N LEU A 77 9.68 -13.04 0.41
CA LEU A 77 9.76 -11.58 0.53
C LEU A 77 8.36 -10.93 0.51
N ALA A 78 7.47 -11.36 -0.39
CA ALA A 78 6.10 -10.87 -0.44
C ALA A 78 5.34 -11.13 0.88
N GLY A 79 5.51 -12.33 1.45
CA GLY A 79 4.96 -12.67 2.76
C GLY A 79 5.54 -11.83 3.89
N ALA A 80 6.85 -11.62 3.90
CA ALA A 80 7.52 -10.77 4.90
C ALA A 80 7.06 -9.31 4.82
N VAL A 81 6.89 -8.77 3.62
CA VAL A 81 6.36 -7.41 3.39
C VAL A 81 4.92 -7.30 3.90
N LEU A 82 4.06 -8.29 3.63
CA LEU A 82 2.70 -8.33 4.16
C LEU A 82 2.68 -8.33 5.70
N ILE A 83 3.49 -9.18 6.33
CA ILE A 83 3.61 -9.24 7.80
C ILE A 83 4.14 -7.91 8.34
N GLY A 84 5.12 -7.30 7.68
CA GLY A 84 5.65 -5.99 8.04
C GLY A 84 4.56 -4.91 8.01
N PHE A 85 3.75 -4.86 6.95
CA PHE A 85 2.64 -3.91 6.87
C PHE A 85 1.55 -4.14 7.91
N ILE A 86 1.34 -5.38 8.37
CA ILE A 86 0.35 -5.67 9.42
C ILE A 86 0.88 -5.30 10.81
N THR A 87 2.18 -5.43 11.05
CA THR A 87 2.78 -5.28 12.39
C THR A 87 3.38 -3.90 12.67
N LEU A 88 3.96 -3.24 11.67
CA LEU A 88 4.66 -1.96 11.82
C LEU A 88 3.83 -0.75 11.41
N LEU A 89 2.82 -0.94 10.55
CA LEU A 89 1.97 0.12 10.04
C LEU A 89 0.70 0.24 10.87
#